data_AF-A0A8S3SES7-F1
#
_entry.id   AF-A0A8S3SES7-F1
#
_cell.length_a   1.000
_cell.length_b   1.000
_cell.length_c   1.000
_cell.angle_alpha   90.00
_cell.angle_beta   90.00
_cell.angle_gamma   90.00
#
_symmetry.space_group_name_H-M   'P 1'
#
loop_
_entity.id
_entity.type
_entity.pdbx_description
1 polymer ?
#
loop_
_entity_poly.entity_id
_entity_poly.type
_entity_poly.pdbx_seq_one_letter_code
_entity_poly.pdbx_strand_id
1 'polypeptide(L)'
;MINADAVQKMKYKHCLESLNLSNNDFDFHQLLTIWFFNLFTHLRTLDMSDNNNQFNQNKVKIDGIKYTRDNTDLFDNKSLNIVPSYYPPDIVLWFPSTLEILNISCINVVGNPINSFTLKGIKDLQIIDLAYSSLFDCNYTINGLQNVTILNISHFKCVHLNHNLLQSAVNLEQLIMDSSSLSIGLKFDYHSKLLLGLKRVQYIDFSRNEFEDRFIISTFNSQLHSLQSLIVEGNLFTSIPLCLEDFTRLSFLNIRNNKIAYLTTKEIDAIEVLFENQIEQ
;
A
#
# COMPACT_ATOMS: atom_id res chain seq x y z
N MET A 1 11.50 20.26 -6.04
CA MET A 1 12.71 19.55 -6.53
C MET A 1 13.84 19.64 -5.52
N ILE A 2 14.31 18.49 -5.02
CA ILE A 2 15.53 18.40 -4.20
C ILE A 2 16.74 18.40 -5.15
N ASN A 3 17.59 19.42 -5.05
CA ASN A 3 18.74 19.56 -5.95
C ASN A 3 19.87 18.59 -5.55
N ALA A 4 20.24 17.69 -6.47
CA ALA A 4 21.31 16.72 -6.34
C ALA A 4 22.64 17.33 -5.87
N ASP A 5 23.05 18.44 -6.49
CA ASP A 5 24.30 19.12 -6.19
C ASP A 5 24.28 19.74 -4.79
N ALA A 6 23.11 20.19 -4.33
CA ALA A 6 22.94 20.71 -2.98
C ALA A 6 23.09 19.58 -1.94
N VAL A 7 22.48 18.42 -2.18
CA VAL A 7 22.64 17.23 -1.32
C VAL A 7 24.10 16.78 -1.30
N GLN A 8 24.77 16.72 -2.46
CA GLN A 8 26.19 16.35 -2.53
C GLN A 8 27.08 17.31 -1.72
N LYS A 9 26.80 18.62 -1.74
CA LYS A 9 27.57 19.63 -1.00
C LYS A 9 27.24 19.69 0.49
N MET A 10 26.21 18.96 0.96
CA MET A 10 25.83 18.96 2.36
C MET A 10 26.96 18.38 3.23
N LYS A 11 27.47 19.20 4.15
CA LYS A 11 28.61 18.88 5.02
C LYS A 11 28.32 17.72 5.98
N TYR A 12 27.10 17.66 6.50
CA TYR A 12 26.72 16.75 7.58
C TYR A 12 25.87 15.55 7.11
N LYS A 13 25.75 15.30 5.79
CA LYS A 13 24.97 14.17 5.26
C LYS A 13 25.44 12.79 5.76
N HIS A 14 26.71 12.68 6.13
CA HIS A 14 27.29 11.45 6.67
C HIS A 14 27.03 11.24 8.16
N CYS A 15 26.36 12.16 8.85
CA CYS A 15 26.04 12.03 10.27
C CYS A 15 24.52 12.17 10.53
N LEU A 16 23.75 12.44 9.48
CA LEU A 16 22.32 12.65 9.60
C LEU A 16 21.61 11.30 9.74
N GLU A 17 20.94 11.09 10.87
CA GLU A 17 20.19 9.87 11.18
C GLU A 17 18.70 9.98 10.88
N SER A 18 18.16 11.20 10.94
CA SER A 18 16.75 11.48 10.67
C SER A 18 16.63 12.71 9.77
N LEU A 19 15.81 12.59 8.74
CA LEU A 19 15.48 13.68 7.84
C LEU A 19 13.97 13.74 7.64
N ASN A 20 13.36 14.81 8.15
CA ASN A 20 11.97 15.10 7.95
C ASN A 20 11.82 16.25 6.94
N LEU A 21 11.19 15.95 5.81
CA LEU A 21 10.87 16.84 4.70
C LEU A 21 9.35 16.95 4.50
N SER A 22 8.54 16.45 5.45
CA SER A 22 7.09 16.43 5.28
C SER A 22 6.46 17.81 5.33
N ASN A 23 5.25 17.94 4.79
CA ASN A 23 4.48 19.18 4.82
C ASN A 23 5.20 20.37 4.14
N ASN A 24 5.94 20.10 3.06
CA ASN A 24 6.56 21.12 2.21
C ASN A 24 5.91 21.13 0.81
N ASP A 25 6.47 21.92 -0.11
CA ASP A 25 6.01 22.05 -1.51
C ASP A 25 6.98 21.36 -2.47
N PHE A 26 7.55 20.22 -2.05
CA PHE A 26 8.46 19.45 -2.91
C PHE A 26 7.68 18.84 -4.09
N ASP A 27 7.90 19.37 -5.28
CA ASP A 27 7.45 18.74 -6.53
C ASP A 27 8.25 17.45 -6.81
N PHE A 28 7.57 16.30 -6.77
CA PHE A 28 8.09 14.97 -7.07
C PHE A 28 7.67 14.43 -8.45
N HIS A 29 6.93 15.20 -9.28
CA HIS A 29 6.45 14.74 -10.59
C HIS A 29 7.59 14.40 -11.57
N GLN A 30 8.78 14.96 -11.37
CA GLN A 30 9.98 14.53 -12.07
C GLN A 30 10.59 13.31 -11.39
N LEU A 31 9.87 12.18 -11.36
CA LEU A 31 10.36 10.88 -10.88
C LEU A 31 11.60 10.36 -11.63
N LEU A 32 12.08 11.08 -12.65
CA LEU A 32 13.36 10.84 -13.30
C LEU A 32 14.54 11.45 -12.53
N THR A 33 14.29 12.27 -11.50
CA THR A 33 15.35 12.69 -10.58
C THR A 33 15.62 11.56 -9.60
N ILE A 34 16.73 10.85 -9.85
CA ILE A 34 17.33 9.90 -8.92
C ILE A 34 17.30 10.54 -7.53
N TRP A 35 16.57 9.94 -6.60
CA TRP A 35 16.63 10.39 -5.23
C TRP A 35 18.03 10.09 -4.69
N PHE A 36 18.85 11.14 -4.51
CA PHE A 36 20.23 11.02 -4.04
C PHE A 36 20.31 10.71 -2.54
N PHE A 37 19.27 10.09 -1.96
CA PHE A 37 19.27 9.75 -0.54
C PHE A 37 20.32 8.69 -0.23
N ASN A 38 20.72 7.86 -1.20
CA ASN A 38 21.84 6.93 -1.04
C ASN A 38 23.17 7.59 -0.62
N LEU A 39 23.31 8.92 -0.72
CA LEU A 39 24.47 9.66 -0.22
C LEU A 39 24.49 9.82 1.31
N PHE A 40 23.36 9.65 1.99
CA PHE A 40 23.29 9.71 3.45
C PHE A 40 23.65 8.35 4.04
N THR A 41 24.85 8.21 4.58
CA THR A 41 25.38 6.89 4.99
C THR A 41 24.83 6.39 6.33
N HIS A 42 24.24 7.25 7.15
CA HIS A 42 23.72 6.92 8.49
C HIS A 42 22.22 7.22 8.64
N LEU A 43 21.52 7.57 7.56
CA LEU A 43 20.12 7.95 7.62
C LEU A 43 19.26 6.72 7.89
N ARG A 44 18.57 6.72 9.04
CA ARG A 44 17.67 5.66 9.49
C ARG A 44 16.20 5.99 9.25
N THR A 45 15.84 7.26 9.32
CA THR A 45 14.45 7.70 9.15
C THR A 45 14.36 8.79 8.09
N LEU A 46 13.49 8.57 7.11
CA LEU A 46 13.19 9.53 6.05
C LEU A 46 11.69 9.73 5.96
N ASP A 47 11.25 10.95 6.25
CA ASP A 47 9.86 11.37 6.10
C ASP A 47 9.77 12.41 4.99
N MET A 48 9.02 12.11 3.94
CA MET A 48 8.72 13.00 2.82
C MET A 48 7.21 13.10 2.57
N SER A 49 6.41 12.79 3.59
CA SER A 49 4.95 12.80 3.49
C SER A 49 4.37 14.20 3.28
N ASP A 50 3.11 14.28 2.87
CA ASP A 50 2.34 15.54 2.80
C ASP A 50 3.03 16.65 2.01
N ASN A 51 3.83 16.27 1.03
CA ASN A 51 4.42 17.22 0.13
C ASN A 51 3.43 17.55 -0.96
N ASN A 52 3.02 18.81 -0.97
CA ASN A 52 1.98 19.35 -1.82
C ASN A 52 2.42 19.26 -3.27
N ASN A 53 2.12 18.12 -3.90
CA ASN A 53 2.16 17.94 -5.34
C ASN A 53 0.94 18.67 -5.93
N GLN A 54 0.81 19.96 -5.64
CA GLN A 54 -0.13 20.84 -6.31
C GLN A 54 0.31 20.87 -7.75
N PHE A 55 -0.27 19.96 -8.53
CA PHE A 55 -0.39 20.11 -9.96
C PHE A 55 -1.13 21.43 -10.18
N ASN A 56 -0.36 22.51 -10.30
CA ASN A 56 -0.86 23.79 -10.74
C ASN A 56 -1.21 23.57 -12.21
N GLN A 57 -2.41 23.01 -12.46
CA GLN A 57 -3.03 22.89 -13.79
C GLN A 57 -2.94 24.22 -14.55
N ASN A 58 -2.86 25.33 -13.81
CA ASN A 58 -2.74 26.69 -14.32
C ASN A 58 -1.34 27.10 -14.80
N LYS A 59 -0.27 26.35 -14.51
CA LYS A 59 1.10 26.66 -14.98
C LYS A 59 1.55 25.85 -16.18
N VAL A 60 0.79 24.82 -16.56
CA VAL A 60 1.00 24.09 -17.80
C VAL A 60 0.06 24.68 -18.86
N LYS A 61 0.48 25.78 -19.49
CA LYS A 61 0.00 26.10 -20.85
C LYS A 61 0.58 25.03 -21.78
N ILE A 62 -0.06 23.86 -21.81
CA ILE A 62 -0.09 23.07 -23.04
C ILE A 62 -1.18 23.73 -23.86
N ASP A 63 -0.80 24.37 -24.96
CA ASP A 63 -1.76 24.94 -25.90
C ASP A 63 -2.82 23.90 -26.24
N GLY A 64 -4.06 24.13 -25.77
CA GLY A 64 -5.25 23.46 -26.30
C GLY A 64 -6.15 22.68 -25.35
N ILE A 65 -5.84 22.48 -24.06
CA ILE A 65 -6.76 21.71 -23.18
C ILE A 65 -7.04 22.44 -21.86
N LYS A 66 -8.26 22.97 -21.76
CA LYS A 66 -8.85 23.45 -20.49
C LYS A 66 -9.32 22.24 -19.69
N TYR A 67 -8.69 21.98 -18.54
CA TYR A 67 -9.26 21.12 -17.52
C TYR A 67 -10.24 21.95 -16.70
N THR A 68 -11.54 21.75 -16.90
CA THR A 68 -12.55 22.31 -16.02
C THR A 68 -12.67 21.43 -14.79
N ARG A 69 -12.57 22.06 -13.60
CA ARG A 69 -12.98 21.48 -12.33
C ARG A 69 -14.39 20.93 -12.48
N ASP A 70 -14.54 19.62 -12.38
CA ASP A 70 -15.63 19.04 -11.62
C ASP A 70 -15.24 17.61 -11.21
N ASN A 71 -15.61 17.30 -9.97
CA ASN A 71 -15.44 16.00 -9.34
C ASN A 71 -16.19 14.91 -10.11
N THR A 72 -15.84 13.66 -9.81
CA THR A 72 -16.57 12.40 -10.00
C THR A 72 -16.50 11.58 -11.29
N ASP A 73 -16.12 12.07 -12.48
CA ASP A 73 -16.34 11.25 -13.72
C ASP A 73 -15.16 11.12 -14.71
N LEU A 74 -13.92 10.86 -14.25
CA LEU A 74 -12.77 10.63 -15.17
C LEU A 74 -12.42 9.15 -15.43
N PHE A 75 -13.34 8.22 -15.18
CA PHE A 75 -13.21 6.82 -15.64
C PHE A 75 -14.09 6.49 -16.86
N ASP A 76 -14.50 7.49 -17.65
CA ASP A 76 -15.09 7.21 -18.95
C ASP A 76 -13.98 7.04 -20.00
N ASN A 77 -13.59 5.79 -20.18
CA ASN A 77 -12.75 5.31 -21.27
C ASN A 77 -13.40 5.66 -22.62
N LYS A 78 -13.11 6.83 -23.18
CA LYS A 78 -13.22 7.09 -24.62
C LYS A 78 -12.36 8.27 -25.05
N SER A 79 -11.44 7.96 -25.97
CA SER A 79 -10.68 8.89 -26.82
C SER A 79 -9.64 9.80 -26.17
N LEU A 80 -8.44 9.26 -25.95
CA LEU A 80 -7.20 9.92 -26.39
C LEU A 80 -6.28 8.85 -26.98
N ASN A 81 -6.38 8.67 -28.30
CA ASN A 81 -5.35 8.02 -29.12
C ASN A 81 -4.09 8.90 -29.13
N ILE A 82 -3.41 8.99 -27.99
CA ILE A 82 -2.01 9.38 -27.95
C ILE A 82 -1.24 8.08 -28.02
N VAL A 83 -0.56 7.87 -29.15
CA VAL A 83 0.32 6.74 -29.43
C VAL A 83 1.21 6.47 -28.19
N PRO A 84 1.13 5.30 -27.54
CA PRO A 84 2.02 5.00 -26.41
C PRO A 84 3.38 4.55 -26.99
N SER A 85 4.13 5.47 -27.57
CA SER A 85 5.53 5.21 -27.92
C SER A 85 6.41 5.57 -26.73
N TYR A 86 6.52 4.66 -25.77
CA TYR A 86 7.69 4.27 -24.98
C TYR A 86 7.19 3.43 -23.79
N TYR A 87 7.83 2.30 -23.56
CA TYR A 87 7.56 1.28 -22.55
C TYR A 87 7.16 1.83 -21.17
N PRO A 88 6.32 1.13 -20.37
CA PRO A 88 5.99 1.57 -19.02
C PRO A 88 7.27 1.64 -18.18
N PRO A 89 7.62 2.78 -17.56
CA PRO A 89 8.88 2.89 -16.84
C PRO A 89 8.83 2.04 -15.58
N ASP A 90 9.71 1.05 -15.47
CA ASP A 90 10.06 0.49 -14.16
C ASP A 90 10.64 1.63 -13.31
N ILE A 91 9.98 1.96 -12.21
CA ILE A 91 10.48 2.98 -11.29
C ILE A 91 11.49 2.32 -10.37
N VAL A 92 12.69 2.88 -10.28
CA VAL A 92 13.75 2.39 -9.39
C VAL A 92 14.20 3.52 -8.49
N LEU A 93 13.99 3.38 -7.18
CA LEU A 93 14.42 4.33 -6.16
C LEU A 93 15.56 3.74 -5.33
N TRP A 94 16.60 4.53 -5.11
CA TRP A 94 17.78 4.14 -4.34
C TRP A 94 17.79 4.85 -2.99
N PHE A 95 17.90 4.07 -1.93
CA PHE A 95 17.99 4.56 -0.56
C PHE A 95 19.28 4.08 0.12
N PRO A 96 19.67 4.71 1.25
CA PRO A 96 20.73 4.21 2.11
C PRO A 96 20.48 2.78 2.61
N SER A 97 21.57 2.02 2.75
CA SER A 97 21.53 0.69 3.40
C SER A 97 21.05 0.71 4.83
N THR A 98 21.26 1.84 5.51
CA THR A 98 20.92 2.07 6.91
C THR A 98 19.50 2.58 7.13
N LEU A 99 18.72 2.81 6.06
CA LEU A 99 17.35 3.31 6.19
C LEU A 99 16.46 2.24 6.80
N GLU A 100 15.82 2.55 7.92
CA GLU A 100 14.94 1.66 8.71
C GLU A 100 13.45 2.02 8.51
N ILE A 101 13.14 3.31 8.37
CA ILE A 101 11.78 3.84 8.24
C ILE A 101 11.69 4.80 7.05
N LEU A 102 10.76 4.53 6.14
CA LEU A 102 10.42 5.38 5.01
C LEU A 102 8.95 5.79 5.08
N ASN A 103 8.69 7.08 5.23
CA ASN A 103 7.35 7.65 5.07
C ASN A 103 7.31 8.49 3.79
N ILE A 104 6.53 8.03 2.82
CA ILE A 104 6.24 8.71 1.56
C ILE A 104 4.73 8.72 1.29
N SER A 105 3.93 8.86 2.36
CA SER A 105 2.49 9.01 2.28
C SER A 105 2.08 10.35 1.64
N CYS A 106 0.88 10.41 1.08
CA CYS A 106 0.32 11.59 0.43
C CYS A 106 1.17 12.15 -0.74
N ILE A 107 2.01 11.32 -1.38
CA ILE A 107 2.74 11.74 -2.59
C ILE A 107 1.88 11.44 -3.82
N ASN A 108 1.58 12.49 -4.60
CA ASN A 108 0.86 12.35 -5.85
C ASN A 108 1.84 12.27 -7.00
N VAL A 109 2.00 11.06 -7.54
CA VAL A 109 2.66 10.87 -8.81
C VAL A 109 1.57 10.93 -9.87
N VAL A 110 1.76 11.75 -10.90
CA VAL A 110 0.92 11.77 -12.11
C VAL A 110 1.76 11.18 -13.25
N GLY A 111 1.26 10.15 -13.95
CA GLY A 111 2.02 9.41 -14.95
C GLY A 111 1.34 8.10 -15.38
N ASN A 112 1.74 7.59 -16.55
CA ASN A 112 1.23 6.37 -17.17
C ASN A 112 1.22 5.14 -16.24
N PRO A 113 0.51 4.04 -16.59
CA PRO A 113 0.64 2.77 -15.89
C PRO A 113 2.12 2.40 -15.70
N ILE A 114 2.49 2.01 -14.48
CA ILE A 114 3.83 1.56 -14.09
C ILE A 114 3.81 0.03 -14.10
N ASN A 115 4.88 -0.63 -14.56
CA ASN A 115 4.98 -2.08 -14.49
C ASN A 115 5.48 -2.56 -13.13
N SER A 116 6.51 -1.90 -12.60
CA SER A 116 7.09 -2.21 -11.31
C SER A 116 7.62 -0.97 -10.60
N PHE A 117 7.57 -1.03 -9.27
CA PHE A 117 8.19 -0.06 -8.38
C PHE A 117 9.23 -0.80 -7.54
N THR A 118 10.50 -0.44 -7.70
CA THR A 118 11.63 -1.16 -7.12
C THR A 118 12.41 -0.27 -6.16
N LEU A 119 12.46 -0.71 -4.91
CA LEU A 119 13.31 -0.11 -3.88
C LEU A 119 14.66 -0.82 -3.85
N LYS A 120 15.76 -0.06 -3.96
CA LYS A 120 17.14 -0.58 -3.94
C LYS A 120 17.94 0.04 -2.82
N GLY A 121 18.93 -0.72 -2.36
CA GLY A 121 19.84 -0.29 -1.30
C GLY A 121 19.22 -0.31 0.09
N ILE A 122 18.04 -0.90 0.29
CA ILE A 122 17.26 -0.85 1.53
C ILE A 122 17.50 -2.06 2.44
N LYS A 123 18.75 -2.28 2.85
CA LYS A 123 19.13 -3.48 3.62
C LYS A 123 18.44 -3.54 4.98
N ASP A 124 18.33 -2.41 5.67
CA ASP A 124 17.80 -2.36 7.03
C ASP A 124 16.34 -1.86 7.08
N LEU A 125 15.68 -1.67 5.93
CA LEU A 125 14.34 -1.07 5.85
C LEU A 125 13.27 -2.02 6.36
N GLN A 126 12.56 -1.58 7.40
CA GLN A 126 11.54 -2.37 8.11
C GLN A 126 10.15 -1.78 7.97
N ILE A 127 10.02 -0.45 7.98
CA ILE A 127 8.72 0.23 7.99
C ILE A 127 8.60 1.10 6.75
N ILE A 128 7.52 0.88 5.99
CA ILE A 128 7.17 1.71 4.84
C ILE A 128 5.73 2.20 5.00
N ASP A 129 5.56 3.51 4.96
CA ASP A 129 4.26 4.15 4.82
C ASP A 129 4.13 4.81 3.43
N LEU A 130 3.19 4.31 2.63
CA LEU A 130 2.81 4.83 1.33
C LEU A 130 1.37 5.37 1.33
N ALA A 131 0.68 5.45 2.48
CA ALA A 131 -0.75 5.72 2.52
C ALA A 131 -1.13 7.00 1.76
N TYR A 132 -2.31 7.04 1.14
CA TYR A 132 -2.78 8.18 0.32
C TYR A 132 -1.89 8.57 -0.86
N SER A 133 -0.83 7.83 -1.16
CA SER A 133 -0.02 8.10 -2.34
C SER A 133 -0.74 7.59 -3.58
N SER A 134 -0.89 8.46 -4.58
CA SER A 134 -1.60 8.15 -5.82
C SER A 134 -0.73 7.38 -6.82
N LEU A 135 0.20 6.56 -6.32
CA LEU A 135 0.94 5.61 -7.15
C LEU A 135 -0.11 4.74 -7.85
N PHE A 136 -0.25 4.95 -9.16
CA PHE A 136 -1.33 4.47 -10.02
C PHE A 136 -1.77 3.03 -9.76
N ASP A 137 -2.95 2.88 -9.15
CA ASP A 137 -3.64 1.62 -8.87
C ASP A 137 -2.79 0.58 -8.11
N CYS A 138 -3.25 -0.66 -8.04
CA CYS A 138 -2.48 -1.79 -7.46
C CYS A 138 -2.03 -2.75 -8.57
N ASN A 139 -1.87 -2.25 -9.79
CA ASN A 139 -1.65 -3.02 -11.02
C ASN A 139 -0.17 -3.19 -11.37
N TYR A 140 0.70 -3.22 -10.36
CA TYR A 140 2.14 -3.34 -10.53
C TYR A 140 2.74 -4.21 -9.42
N THR A 141 4.01 -4.56 -9.57
CA THR A 141 4.77 -5.26 -8.52
C THR A 141 5.61 -4.28 -7.70
N ILE A 142 5.59 -4.40 -6.37
CA ILE A 142 6.54 -3.73 -5.49
C ILE A 142 7.71 -4.68 -5.19
N ASN A 143 8.90 -4.31 -5.65
CA ASN A 143 10.13 -5.05 -5.44
C ASN A 143 10.98 -4.42 -4.33
N GLY A 144 11.72 -5.25 -3.59
CA GLY A 144 12.64 -4.80 -2.55
C GLY A 144 12.11 -4.96 -1.12
N LEU A 145 10.91 -5.51 -0.93
CA LEU A 145 10.27 -5.61 0.39
C LEU A 145 10.80 -6.74 1.28
N GLN A 146 11.95 -7.35 0.95
CA GLN A 146 12.39 -8.59 1.61
C GLN A 146 12.63 -8.44 3.11
N ASN A 147 12.95 -7.24 3.60
CA ASN A 147 13.21 -6.97 5.01
C ASN A 147 12.10 -6.14 5.69
N VAL A 148 11.07 -5.76 4.92
CA VAL A 148 9.97 -4.93 5.41
C VAL A 148 9.05 -5.78 6.29
N THR A 149 8.80 -5.29 7.50
CA THR A 149 7.91 -5.91 8.50
C THR A 149 6.57 -5.19 8.58
N ILE A 150 6.53 -3.87 8.33
CA ILE A 150 5.30 -3.07 8.34
C ILE A 150 5.17 -2.35 7.01
N LEU A 151 4.05 -2.58 6.33
CA LEU A 151 3.69 -1.92 5.08
C LEU A 151 2.30 -1.31 5.18
N ASN A 152 2.23 0.01 5.02
CA ASN A 152 0.99 0.76 4.90
C ASN A 152 0.81 1.23 3.45
N ILE A 153 -0.22 0.72 2.78
CA ILE A 153 -0.66 1.09 1.42
C ILE A 153 -2.16 1.42 1.41
N SER A 154 -2.61 2.03 2.51
CA SER A 154 -4.00 2.44 2.68
C SER A 154 -4.35 3.58 1.73
N HIS A 155 -5.62 3.67 1.35
CA HIS A 155 -6.13 4.62 0.37
C HIS A 155 -5.51 4.49 -1.03
N PHE A 156 -5.01 3.32 -1.38
CA PHE A 156 -4.66 2.99 -2.76
C PHE A 156 -5.92 2.73 -3.59
N LYS A 157 -5.84 2.85 -4.91
CA LYS A 157 -6.96 2.52 -5.81
C LYS A 157 -6.79 1.10 -6.37
N CYS A 158 -7.00 0.08 -5.55
CA CYS A 158 -6.79 -1.31 -5.99
C CYS A 158 -7.93 -1.89 -6.87
N VAL A 159 -8.53 -1.07 -7.75
CA VAL A 159 -9.57 -1.52 -8.70
C VAL A 159 -9.00 -2.55 -9.68
N HIS A 160 -7.78 -2.29 -10.17
CA HIS A 160 -6.98 -3.24 -10.93
C HIS A 160 -5.85 -3.76 -10.05
N LEU A 161 -5.98 -5.01 -9.61
CA LEU A 161 -5.02 -5.62 -8.70
C LEU A 161 -4.11 -6.61 -9.45
N ASN A 162 -2.81 -6.37 -9.35
CA ASN A 162 -1.78 -7.33 -9.69
C ASN A 162 -1.54 -8.23 -8.48
N HIS A 163 -1.81 -9.53 -8.62
CA HIS A 163 -1.62 -10.48 -7.52
C HIS A 163 -0.16 -10.62 -7.04
N ASN A 164 0.82 -10.16 -7.84
CA ASN A 164 2.23 -10.14 -7.44
C ASN A 164 2.63 -8.82 -6.75
N LEU A 165 1.68 -7.94 -6.42
CA LEU A 165 1.95 -6.64 -5.75
C LEU A 165 2.91 -6.81 -4.56
N LEU A 166 2.64 -7.82 -3.73
CA LEU A 166 3.33 -8.09 -2.47
C LEU A 166 4.31 -9.28 -2.53
N GLN A 167 4.63 -9.79 -3.73
CA GLN A 167 5.40 -11.02 -3.88
C GLN A 167 6.78 -10.99 -3.19
N SER A 168 7.40 -9.80 -3.07
CA SER A 168 8.71 -9.65 -2.42
C SER A 168 8.66 -9.48 -0.89
N ALA A 169 7.46 -9.28 -0.30
CA ALA A 169 7.24 -8.96 1.12
C ALA A 169 7.25 -10.20 2.03
N VAL A 170 8.24 -11.08 1.85
CA VAL A 170 8.27 -12.42 2.50
C VAL A 170 8.43 -12.38 4.02
N ASN A 171 8.90 -11.26 4.58
CA ASN A 171 9.05 -11.06 6.02
C ASN A 171 8.00 -10.13 6.63
N LEU A 172 6.94 -9.81 5.89
CA LEU A 172 5.90 -8.88 6.35
C LEU A 172 5.17 -9.44 7.57
N GLU A 173 5.00 -8.58 8.58
CA GLU A 173 4.31 -8.89 9.85
C GLU A 173 3.01 -8.09 9.99
N GLN A 174 2.98 -6.85 9.48
CA GLN A 174 1.81 -5.98 9.50
C GLN A 174 1.53 -5.43 8.10
N LEU A 175 0.31 -5.65 7.62
CA LEU A 175 -0.18 -5.15 6.35
C LEU A 175 -1.41 -4.27 6.59
N ILE A 176 -1.32 -3.00 6.20
CA ILE A 176 -2.40 -2.03 6.32
C ILE A 176 -2.81 -1.61 4.90
N MET A 177 -4.05 -1.93 4.53
CA MET A 177 -4.65 -1.62 3.24
C MET A 177 -6.09 -1.11 3.43
N ASP A 178 -6.32 -0.27 4.43
CA ASP A 178 -7.64 0.27 4.67
C ASP A 178 -8.06 1.22 3.54
N SER A 179 -9.35 1.29 3.26
CA SER A 179 -9.90 2.23 2.28
C SER A 179 -9.29 2.10 0.87
N SER A 180 -8.82 0.91 0.48
CA SER A 180 -8.04 0.69 -0.75
C SER A 180 -8.84 0.14 -1.95
N SER A 181 -10.18 0.19 -1.91
CA SER A 181 -11.07 -0.33 -2.97
C SER A 181 -10.81 -1.81 -3.33
N LEU A 182 -10.37 -2.61 -2.36
CA LEU A 182 -9.92 -3.98 -2.60
C LEU A 182 -11.03 -4.92 -3.06
N SER A 183 -12.30 -4.67 -2.72
CA SER A 183 -13.42 -5.56 -3.10
C SER A 183 -13.49 -5.80 -4.60
N ILE A 184 -13.18 -4.77 -5.40
CA ILE A 184 -13.20 -4.84 -6.86
C ILE A 184 -12.00 -5.66 -7.37
N GLY A 185 -10.78 -5.32 -6.93
CA GLY A 185 -9.55 -5.96 -7.39
C GLY A 185 -9.42 -7.42 -6.99
N LEU A 186 -9.93 -7.78 -5.81
CA LEU A 186 -9.90 -9.15 -5.28
C LEU A 186 -11.14 -9.96 -5.64
N LYS A 187 -12.13 -9.39 -6.35
CA LYS A 187 -13.38 -10.09 -6.76
C LYS A 187 -13.14 -11.43 -7.47
N PHE A 188 -12.02 -11.57 -8.14
CA PHE A 188 -11.64 -12.78 -8.90
C PHE A 188 -10.38 -13.47 -8.34
N ASP A 189 -9.94 -13.12 -7.13
CA ASP A 189 -8.77 -13.74 -6.47
C ASP A 189 -9.16 -15.04 -5.75
N TYR A 190 -9.59 -16.04 -6.52
CA TYR A 190 -10.11 -17.32 -6.00
C TYR A 190 -9.07 -18.19 -5.28
N HIS A 191 -7.80 -17.76 -5.17
CA HIS A 191 -6.71 -18.50 -4.56
C HIS A 191 -5.85 -17.67 -3.60
N SER A 192 -6.38 -16.57 -3.08
CA SER A 192 -5.64 -15.70 -2.15
C SER A 192 -4.27 -15.25 -2.70
N LYS A 193 -4.13 -15.09 -4.03
CA LYS A 193 -2.83 -14.91 -4.68
C LYS A 193 -2.13 -13.65 -4.21
N LEU A 194 -2.87 -12.58 -3.87
CA LEU A 194 -2.29 -11.36 -3.31
C LEU A 194 -1.48 -11.63 -2.03
N LEU A 195 -1.97 -12.54 -1.19
CA LEU A 195 -1.39 -12.85 0.12
C LEU A 195 -0.50 -14.10 0.10
N LEU A 196 -0.31 -14.69 -1.08
CA LEU A 196 0.50 -15.89 -1.26
C LEU A 196 1.93 -15.67 -0.79
N GLY A 197 2.35 -16.47 0.18
CA GLY A 197 3.72 -16.43 0.71
C GLY A 197 3.94 -15.48 1.89
N LEU A 198 2.93 -14.71 2.31
CA LEU A 198 2.99 -13.81 3.46
C LEU A 198 2.87 -14.55 4.82
N LYS A 199 3.73 -15.55 5.03
CA LYS A 199 3.62 -16.53 6.13
C LYS A 199 3.85 -15.96 7.54
N ARG A 200 4.43 -14.76 7.64
CA ARG A 200 4.78 -14.11 8.91
C ARG A 200 3.78 -13.04 9.34
N VAL A 201 2.76 -12.77 8.53
CA VAL A 201 1.79 -11.71 8.82
C VAL A 201 1.00 -12.08 10.07
N GLN A 202 1.00 -11.14 11.02
CA GLN A 202 0.34 -11.22 12.32
C GLN A 202 -0.82 -10.22 12.41
N TYR A 203 -0.75 -9.12 11.68
CA TYR A 203 -1.77 -8.07 11.65
C TYR A 203 -2.16 -7.73 10.21
N ILE A 204 -3.46 -7.75 9.93
CA ILE A 204 -4.02 -7.25 8.67
C ILE A 204 -5.12 -6.25 8.99
N ASP A 205 -5.05 -5.08 8.35
CA ASP A 205 -6.15 -4.12 8.29
C ASP A 205 -6.66 -3.95 6.87
N PHE A 206 -7.84 -4.51 6.59
CA PHE A 206 -8.59 -4.30 5.37
C PHE A 206 -9.93 -3.60 5.64
N SER A 207 -9.98 -2.72 6.65
CA SER A 207 -11.18 -1.95 6.92
C SER A 207 -11.57 -1.07 5.72
N ARG A 208 -12.88 -0.75 5.61
CA ARG A 208 -13.42 0.18 4.60
C ARG A 208 -13.12 -0.18 3.14
N ASN A 209 -13.13 -1.48 2.82
CA ASN A 209 -12.89 -1.97 1.45
C ASN A 209 -14.15 -2.44 0.71
N GLU A 210 -15.34 -2.18 1.27
CA GLU A 210 -16.63 -2.53 0.67
C GLU A 210 -16.80 -4.04 0.39
N PHE A 211 -16.19 -4.90 1.21
CA PHE A 211 -16.33 -6.34 1.04
C PHE A 211 -17.72 -6.85 1.42
N GLU A 212 -18.26 -7.76 0.60
CA GLU A 212 -19.52 -8.48 0.84
C GLU A 212 -19.25 -9.95 1.21
N ASP A 213 -20.25 -10.71 1.69
CA ASP A 213 -20.06 -12.04 2.28
C ASP A 213 -19.33 -13.07 1.38
N ARG A 214 -19.51 -12.98 0.06
CA ARG A 214 -18.87 -13.91 -0.90
C ARG A 214 -17.36 -13.71 -1.02
N PHE A 215 -16.84 -12.59 -0.53
CA PHE A 215 -15.48 -12.15 -0.75
C PHE A 215 -14.46 -12.96 0.05
N ILE A 216 -14.76 -13.27 1.31
CA ILE A 216 -13.72 -13.66 2.26
C ILE A 216 -13.37 -15.15 2.23
N ILE A 217 -14.28 -16.01 1.76
CA ILE A 217 -14.09 -17.46 1.76
C ILE A 217 -12.95 -17.91 0.84
N SER A 218 -12.42 -17.06 -0.06
CA SER A 218 -11.28 -17.41 -0.93
C SER A 218 -10.02 -16.58 -0.73
N THR A 219 -10.07 -15.47 0.01
CA THR A 219 -8.94 -14.52 0.11
C THR A 219 -7.97 -14.84 1.24
N PHE A 220 -8.39 -15.58 2.26
CA PHE A 220 -7.58 -15.85 3.45
C PHE A 220 -7.25 -17.33 3.70
N ASN A 221 -7.61 -18.21 2.76
CA ASN A 221 -7.51 -19.65 2.98
C ASN A 221 -6.08 -20.11 3.30
N SER A 222 -5.97 -20.94 4.35
CA SER A 222 -4.90 -21.88 4.71
C SER A 222 -3.42 -21.44 4.66
N GLN A 223 -3.09 -20.15 4.56
CA GLN A 223 -1.67 -19.71 4.48
C GLN A 223 -1.25 -18.70 5.53
N LEU A 224 -2.21 -18.05 6.20
CA LEU A 224 -1.95 -17.00 7.20
C LEU A 224 -1.97 -17.57 8.63
N HIS A 225 -1.29 -18.69 8.86
CA HIS A 225 -1.26 -19.37 10.16
C HIS A 225 -0.67 -18.52 11.30
N SER A 226 0.06 -17.46 10.97
CA SER A 226 0.65 -16.53 11.94
C SER A 226 -0.29 -15.38 12.32
N LEU A 227 -1.44 -15.23 11.64
CA LEU A 227 -2.35 -14.10 11.81
C LEU A 227 -2.95 -14.11 13.21
N GLN A 228 -2.80 -13.00 13.95
CA GLN A 228 -3.29 -12.80 15.31
C GLN A 228 -4.42 -11.78 15.36
N SER A 229 -4.35 -10.76 14.50
CA SER A 229 -5.31 -9.66 14.44
C SER A 229 -5.79 -9.42 13.01
N LEU A 230 -7.10 -9.41 12.83
CA LEU A 230 -7.75 -9.10 11.56
C LEU A 230 -8.77 -7.97 11.74
N ILE A 231 -8.55 -6.86 11.05
CA ILE A 231 -9.47 -5.72 11.02
C ILE A 231 -10.19 -5.71 9.68
N VAL A 232 -11.50 -5.88 9.74
CA VAL A 232 -12.42 -5.81 8.59
C VAL A 232 -13.60 -4.89 8.91
N GLU A 233 -13.37 -3.90 9.77
CA GLU A 233 -14.33 -2.87 10.14
C GLU A 233 -14.81 -2.08 8.91
N GLY A 234 -16.08 -1.66 8.89
CA GLY A 234 -16.57 -0.73 7.87
C GLY A 234 -16.69 -1.35 6.47
N ASN A 235 -16.88 -2.67 6.38
CA ASN A 235 -17.20 -3.37 5.14
C ASN A 235 -18.73 -3.58 5.02
N LEU A 236 -19.16 -4.46 4.11
CA LEU A 236 -20.57 -4.72 3.80
C LEU A 236 -21.02 -6.15 4.17
N PHE A 237 -20.35 -6.79 5.13
CA PHE A 237 -20.70 -8.15 5.55
C PHE A 237 -22.08 -8.20 6.19
N THR A 238 -22.93 -9.13 5.76
CA THR A 238 -24.23 -9.42 6.39
C THR A 238 -24.16 -10.63 7.32
N SER A 239 -23.09 -11.42 7.23
CA SER A 239 -22.73 -12.54 8.11
C SER A 239 -21.26 -12.48 8.52
N ILE A 240 -20.83 -13.27 9.50
CA ILE A 240 -19.40 -13.45 9.79
C ILE A 240 -18.73 -14.16 8.61
N PRO A 241 -17.80 -13.49 7.92
CA PRO A 241 -17.45 -13.86 6.55
C PRO A 241 -16.31 -14.90 6.45
N LEU A 242 -15.82 -15.44 7.57
CA LEU A 242 -14.57 -16.19 7.67
C LEU A 242 -14.79 -17.66 8.03
N CYS A 243 -14.01 -18.56 7.43
CA CYS A 243 -13.71 -19.86 8.04
C CYS A 243 -12.72 -19.63 9.18
N LEU A 244 -13.19 -19.08 10.31
CA LEU A 244 -12.32 -18.71 11.45
C LEU A 244 -11.48 -19.90 11.96
N GLU A 245 -11.99 -21.12 11.76
CA GLU A 245 -11.31 -22.40 12.01
C GLU A 245 -9.93 -22.52 11.32
N ASP A 246 -9.71 -21.86 10.18
CA ASP A 246 -8.42 -21.92 9.46
C ASP A 246 -7.32 -21.08 10.12
N PHE A 247 -7.69 -20.15 11.01
CA PHE A 247 -6.75 -19.24 11.67
C PHE A 247 -6.44 -19.70 13.09
N THR A 248 -5.47 -20.61 13.21
CA THR A 248 -5.04 -21.23 14.47
C THR A 248 -4.38 -20.28 15.48
N ARG A 249 -4.19 -19.00 15.14
CA ARG A 249 -3.56 -17.99 16.01
C ARG A 249 -4.38 -16.72 16.14
N LEU A 250 -5.51 -16.62 15.42
CA LEU A 250 -6.32 -15.41 15.42
C LEU A 250 -7.00 -15.27 16.77
N SER A 251 -6.69 -14.19 17.48
CA SER A 251 -7.21 -13.89 18.81
C SER A 251 -8.00 -12.58 18.84
N PHE A 252 -7.88 -11.76 17.79
CA PHE A 252 -8.57 -10.49 17.65
C PHE A 252 -9.21 -10.34 16.26
N LEU A 253 -10.52 -10.11 16.24
CA LEU A 253 -11.30 -9.85 15.04
C LEU A 253 -12.15 -8.59 15.23
N ASN A 254 -11.91 -7.55 14.42
CA ASN A 254 -12.75 -6.35 14.40
C ASN A 254 -13.66 -6.35 13.17
N ILE A 255 -14.97 -6.57 13.41
CA ILE A 255 -16.05 -6.55 12.41
C ILE A 255 -17.03 -5.39 12.63
N ARG A 256 -16.62 -4.34 13.36
CA ARG A 256 -17.46 -3.16 13.61
C ARG A 256 -17.95 -2.53 12.29
N ASN A 257 -19.08 -1.81 12.32
CA ASN A 257 -19.57 -1.01 11.20
C ASN A 257 -19.83 -1.83 9.91
N ASN A 258 -20.19 -3.11 10.04
CA ASN A 258 -20.67 -3.96 8.94
C ASN A 258 -22.22 -3.94 8.85
N LYS A 259 -22.82 -4.87 8.10
CA LYS A 259 -24.28 -5.04 7.90
C LYS A 259 -24.85 -6.29 8.57
N ILE A 260 -24.13 -6.84 9.56
CA ILE A 260 -24.54 -8.03 10.32
C ILE A 260 -25.74 -7.67 11.19
N ALA A 261 -26.90 -8.25 10.89
CA ALA A 261 -28.16 -7.96 11.59
C ALA A 261 -28.40 -8.89 12.79
N TYR A 262 -27.93 -10.14 12.70
CA TYR A 262 -28.04 -11.17 13.72
C TYR A 262 -26.89 -12.17 13.56
N LEU A 263 -26.61 -12.93 14.62
CA LEU A 263 -25.66 -14.05 14.58
C LEU A 263 -26.45 -15.37 14.60
N THR A 264 -26.11 -16.26 13.68
CA THR A 264 -26.54 -17.66 13.66
C THR A 264 -25.68 -18.49 14.61
N THR A 265 -26.16 -19.68 15.00
CA THR A 265 -25.37 -20.62 15.82
C THR A 265 -24.02 -20.92 15.19
N LYS A 266 -23.97 -21.15 13.87
CA LYS A 266 -22.71 -21.39 13.14
C LYS A 266 -21.69 -20.25 13.30
N GLU A 267 -22.16 -19.01 13.29
CA GLU A 267 -21.28 -17.84 13.43
C GLU A 267 -20.79 -17.66 14.86
N ILE A 268 -21.63 -18.02 15.85
CA ILE A 268 -21.22 -18.07 17.26
C ILE A 268 -20.13 -19.13 17.44
N ASP A 269 -20.37 -20.36 16.96
CA ASP A 269 -19.40 -21.46 17.02
C ASP A 269 -18.06 -21.05 16.35
N ALA A 270 -18.12 -20.35 15.21
CA ALA A 270 -16.92 -19.86 14.53
C ALA A 270 -16.14 -18.81 15.35
N ILE A 271 -16.84 -17.93 16.09
CA ILE A 271 -16.18 -16.96 16.99
C ILE A 271 -15.57 -17.67 18.19
N GLU A 272 -16.15 -18.77 18.67
CA GLU A 272 -15.65 -19.47 19.86
C GLU A 272 -14.19 -19.92 19.72
N VAL A 273 -13.77 -20.29 18.50
CA VAL A 273 -12.37 -20.62 18.16
C VAL A 273 -11.39 -19.50 18.54
N LEU A 274 -11.83 -18.23 18.48
CA LEU A 274 -10.98 -17.09 18.85
C LEU A 274 -10.65 -17.06 20.35
N PHE A 275 -11.55 -17.58 21.20
CA PHE A 275 -11.29 -17.68 22.65
C PHE A 275 -10.32 -18.82 22.95
N GLU A 276 -10.42 -19.95 22.24
CA GLU A 276 -9.51 -21.08 22.39
C GLU A 276 -8.06 -20.66 22.08
N ASN A 277 -7.87 -19.91 20.98
CA ASN A 277 -6.57 -19.38 20.57
C ASN A 277 -5.92 -18.43 21.58
N GLN A 278 -6.69 -17.83 22.50
CA GLN A 278 -6.15 -16.97 23.58
C GLN A 278 -5.62 -17.78 24.77
N ILE A 279 -6.04 -19.03 24.94
CA ILE A 279 -5.63 -19.89 26.06
C ILE A 279 -4.29 -20.58 25.76
N GLU A 280 -3.94 -20.77 24.48
CA GLU A 280 -2.71 -21.44 24.04
C GLU A 280 -1.48 -20.51 23.90
N GLN A 281 -1.62 -19.22 24.21
CA GLN A 281 -0.55 -18.19 24.12
C GLN A 281 0.02 -17.84 25.50
#